data_AF-A0A2V8NSG8-F1
#
_entry.id   AF-A0A2V8NSG8-F1
#
_cell.length_a   1.000
_cell.length_b   1.000
_cell.length_c   1.000
_cell.angle_alpha   90.00
_cell.angle_beta   90.00
_cell.angle_gamma   90.00
#
_symmetry.space_group_name_H-M   'P 1'
#
loop_
_entity.id
_entity.type
_entity.pdbx_description
1 polymer ?
#
loop_
_entity_poly.entity_id
_entity_poly.type
_entity_poly.pdbx_seq_one_letter_code
_entity_poly.pdbx_strand_id
1 'polypeptide(L)'
;MKIEVECYSGYKANERPIKFWLGEVVRFVESIEDQWYGPDDSYFRIQADDGNTYVLGHNEKNDEWTLESFRSPSSPGDFDPHFDPPSNIQ
;
A
#
# COMPACT_ATOMS: atom_id res chain seq x y z
N MET A 1 4.25 -9.19 -4.34
CA MET A 1 3.19 -10.12 -4.83
C MET A 1 2.22 -9.33 -5.69
N LYS A 2 1.81 -9.77 -6.90
CA LYS A 2 0.81 -9.02 -7.70
C LYS A 2 -0.57 -9.11 -7.07
N ILE A 3 -1.27 -7.97 -6.98
CA ILE A 3 -2.61 -7.85 -6.43
C ILE A 3 -3.51 -7.04 -7.36
N GLU A 4 -4.81 -7.23 -7.23
CA GLU A 4 -5.79 -6.34 -7.87
C GLU A 4 -6.14 -5.21 -6.90
N VAL A 5 -6.24 -3.99 -7.39
CA VAL A 5 -6.57 -2.80 -6.59
C VAL A 5 -7.62 -2.01 -7.34
N GLU A 6 -8.71 -1.67 -6.65
CA GLU A 6 -9.73 -0.78 -7.18
C GLU A 6 -9.46 0.65 -6.69
N CYS A 7 -9.15 1.53 -7.63
CA CYS A 7 -8.94 2.95 -7.38
C CYS A 7 -10.21 3.75 -7.69
N TYR A 8 -10.50 4.77 -6.89
CA TYR A 8 -11.62 5.67 -7.18
C TYR A 8 -11.24 6.68 -8.26
N SER A 9 -11.71 6.50 -9.49
CA SER A 9 -11.52 7.46 -10.60
C SER A 9 -12.51 8.64 -10.54
N GLY A 10 -12.66 9.28 -9.39
CA GLY A 10 -13.62 10.39 -9.22
C GLY A 10 -13.00 11.77 -9.40
N TYR A 11 -13.06 12.31 -10.62
CA TYR A 11 -13.09 13.74 -11.08
C TYR A 11 -12.23 14.84 -10.39
N LYS A 12 -11.45 14.55 -9.35
CA LYS A 12 -10.59 15.49 -8.62
C LYS A 12 -9.29 14.82 -8.18
N ALA A 13 -8.42 14.55 -9.15
CA ALA A 13 -6.96 14.55 -9.04
C ALA A 13 -6.26 13.78 -7.89
N ASN A 14 -6.92 12.82 -7.24
CA ASN A 14 -6.27 11.95 -6.26
C ASN A 14 -6.85 10.55 -6.42
N GLU A 15 -6.26 9.76 -7.32
CA GLU A 15 -6.54 8.34 -7.43
C GLU A 15 -6.10 7.68 -6.12
N ARG A 16 -7.08 7.26 -5.32
CA ARG A 16 -6.83 6.60 -4.04
C ARG A 16 -7.32 5.16 -4.11
N PRO A 17 -6.52 4.18 -3.67
CA PRO A 17 -6.96 2.80 -3.54
C PRO A 17 -8.13 2.73 -2.55
N ILE A 18 -9.24 2.14 -2.96
CA ILE A 18 -10.45 1.95 -2.14
C ILE A 18 -10.47 0.56 -1.53
N LYS A 19 -10.07 -0.45 -2.30
CA LYS A 19 -10.03 -1.84 -1.89
C LYS A 19 -9.06 -2.60 -2.77
N PHE A 20 -8.58 -3.73 -2.26
CA PHE A 20 -7.64 -4.58 -2.96
C PHE A 20 -7.94 -6.05 -2.67
N TRP A 21 -7.51 -6.92 -3.58
CA TRP A 21 -7.71 -8.35 -3.47
C TRP A 21 -6.40 -9.07 -3.20
N LEU A 22 -6.37 -9.78 -2.07
CA LEU A 22 -5.31 -10.71 -1.69
C LEU A 22 -5.76 -12.13 -2.01
N GLY A 23 -5.50 -12.56 -3.25
CA GLY A 23 -6.02 -13.82 -3.77
C GLY A 23 -7.54 -13.77 -3.85
N GLU A 24 -8.23 -14.58 -3.04
CA GLU A 24 -9.71 -14.61 -2.98
C GLU A 24 -10.30 -13.67 -1.91
N VAL A 25 -9.46 -13.02 -1.09
CA VAL A 25 -9.92 -12.16 0.00
C VAL A 25 -9.88 -10.71 -0.42
N VAL A 26 -11.03 -10.04 -0.40
CA VAL A 26 -11.11 -8.59 -0.58
C VAL A 26 -10.86 -7.87 0.75
N ARG A 27 -10.09 -6.78 0.71
CA ARG A 27 -9.82 -5.91 1.84
C ARG A 27 -10.14 -4.48 1.47
N PHE A 28 -10.85 -3.79 2.36
CA PHE A 28 -11.22 -2.39 2.15
C PHE A 28 -10.16 -1.49 2.78
N VAL A 29 -9.79 -0.44 2.06
CA VAL A 29 -8.93 0.61 2.56
C VAL A 29 -9.76 1.51 3.46
N GLU A 30 -9.47 1.49 4.76
CA GLU A 30 -10.08 2.40 5.72
C GLU A 30 -9.44 3.79 5.66
N SER A 31 -8.12 3.83 5.57
CA SER A 31 -7.36 5.09 5.53
C SER A 31 -6.00 4.88 4.86
N ILE A 32 -5.49 5.95 4.25
CA ILE A 32 -4.13 5.95 3.68
C ILE A 32 -3.26 6.65 4.72
N GLU A 33 -2.36 5.89 5.32
CA GLU A 33 -1.44 6.37 6.35
C GLU A 33 -0.33 7.21 5.72
N ASP A 34 0.24 6.73 4.61
CA ASP A 34 1.35 7.40 3.93
C ASP A 34 1.37 7.09 2.43
N GLN A 35 1.97 7.96 1.64
CA GLN A 35 2.20 7.73 0.21
C GLN A 35 3.55 8.32 -0.17
N TRP A 36 4.36 7.56 -0.91
CA TRP A 36 5.65 8.01 -1.38
C TRP A 36 5.90 7.55 -2.81
N TYR A 37 6.69 8.33 -3.54
CA TYR A 37 7.00 8.06 -4.94
C TYR A 37 8.44 7.57 -5.02
N GLY A 38 8.62 6.37 -5.57
CA GLY A 38 9.90 5.88 -6.06
C GLY A 38 10.24 6.49 -7.43
N PRO A 39 11.37 6.08 -8.02
CA PRO A 39 11.81 6.59 -9.32
C PRO A 39 10.88 6.18 -10.48
N ASP A 40 10.25 5.00 -10.40
CA ASP A 40 9.38 4.45 -11.44
C ASP A 40 8.11 3.79 -10.88
N ASP A 41 7.94 3.79 -9.56
CA ASP A 41 6.89 3.10 -8.83
C ASP A 41 6.34 4.02 -7.73
N SER A 42 5.03 4.04 -7.57
CA SER A 42 4.35 4.78 -6.51
C SER A 42 3.97 3.83 -5.37
N TYR A 43 4.29 4.17 -4.13
CA TYR A 43 4.01 3.33 -2.97
C TYR A 43 2.94 3.98 -2.07
N PHE A 44 2.03 3.15 -1.57
CA PHE A 44 0.90 3.58 -0.76
C PHE A 44 0.81 2.70 0.48
N ARG A 45 0.98 3.30 1.66
CA ARG A 45 0.74 2.67 2.95
C ARG A 45 -0.71 2.91 3.36
N ILE A 46 -1.46 1.84 3.46
CA ILE A 46 -2.90 1.85 3.70
C ILE A 46 -3.24 1.02 4.94
N GLN A 47 -4.19 1.50 5.71
CA GLN A 47 -4.82 0.76 6.79
C GLN A 47 -6.06 0.07 6.24
N ALA A 48 -6.15 -1.24 6.38
CA ALA A 48 -7.33 -2.01 5.98
C ALA A 48 -8.30 -2.21 7.15
N ASP A 49 -9.54 -2.60 6.82
CA ASP A 49 -10.64 -2.83 7.79
C ASP A 49 -10.35 -3.90 8.84
N ASP A 50 -9.42 -4.81 8.54
CA ASP A 50 -8.95 -5.86 9.44
C ASP A 50 -8.02 -5.32 10.55
N GLY A 51 -7.71 -4.02 10.56
CA GLY A 51 -6.75 -3.41 11.48
C GLY A 51 -5.28 -3.67 11.11
N ASN A 52 -5.02 -4.32 9.97
CA ASN A 52 -3.68 -4.50 9.41
C ASN A 52 -3.32 -3.38 8.45
N THR A 53 -2.04 -3.02 8.42
CA THR A 53 -1.49 -2.01 7.51
C THR A 53 -0.77 -2.70 6.35
N TYR A 54 -0.96 -2.22 5.12
CA TYR A 54 -0.40 -2.79 3.90
C TYR A 54 0.35 -1.72 3.12
N VAL A 55 1.44 -2.09 2.46
CA VAL A 55 2.19 -1.25 1.53
C VAL A 55 2.02 -1.80 0.13
N LEU A 56 1.34 -1.01 -0.69
CA LEU A 56 1.08 -1.32 -2.09
C LEU A 56 2.05 -0.53 -2.97
N GLY A 57 2.81 -1.22 -3.81
CA GLY A 57 3.53 -0.62 -4.92
C GLY A 57 2.64 -0.56 -6.16
N HIS A 58 2.66 0.55 -6.87
CA HIS A 58 1.99 0.78 -8.12
C HIS A 58 3.03 1.12 -9.17
N ASN A 59 3.22 0.21 -10.12
CA ASN A 59 4.10 0.42 -11.24
C ASN A 59 3.36 1.21 -12.32
N GLU A 60 3.61 2.52 -12.41
CA GLU A 60 2.94 3.40 -13.37
C GLU A 60 3.26 3.03 -14.83
N LYS A 61 4.39 2.35 -15.09
CA LYS A 61 4.77 1.93 -16.45
C LYS A 61 3.91 0.79 -16.99
N ASN A 62 3.57 -0.18 -16.13
CA ASN A 62 2.82 -1.37 -16.51
C ASN A 62 1.37 -1.35 -15.99
N ASP A 63 1.01 -0.31 -15.23
CA ASP A 63 -0.26 -0.20 -14.50
C ASP A 63 -0.49 -1.42 -13.58
N GLU A 64 0.59 -1.91 -12.97
CA GLU A 64 0.56 -3.12 -12.14
C GLU A 64 0.67 -2.79 -10.65
N TRP A 65 -0.23 -3.37 -9.86
CA TRP A 65 -0.19 -3.25 -8.41
C TRP A 65 0.45 -4.48 -7.76
N THR A 66 1.34 -4.23 -6.81
CA THR A 66 2.04 -5.25 -6.04
C THR A 66 1.92 -4.97 -4.54
N LEU A 67 1.64 -6.00 -3.75
CA LEU A 67 1.86 -5.96 -2.31
C LEU A 67 3.36 -6.14 -2.04
N GLU A 68 3.97 -5.13 -1.45
CA GLU A 68 5.37 -5.14 -1.00
C GLU A 68 5.46 -5.73 0.41
N SER A 69 4.73 -5.13 1.36
CA SER A 69 4.79 -5.51 2.78
C SER A 69 3.43 -5.36 3.45
N PHE A 70 3.19 -6.10 4.52
CA PHE A 70 2.05 -5.90 5.40
C PHE A 70 2.45 -6.09 6.86
N ARG A 71 1.81 -5.33 7.75
CA ARG A 71 2.04 -5.38 9.19
C ARG A 71 0.74 -5.68 9.91
N SER A 72 0.76 -6.73 10.72
CA SER A 72 -0.28 -6.96 11.71
C SER A 72 0.06 -6.25 13.03
N PRO A 73 -0.92 -5.71 13.76
CA PRO A 73 -0.69 -5.06 15.05
C PRO A 73 -0.16 -6.04 16.12
N SER A 74 -0.29 -7.35 15.87
CA SER A 74 0.19 -8.44 16.73
C SER A 74 1.68 -8.77 16.59
N SER A 75 2.39 -8.16 15.64
CA SER A 75 3.83 -8.40 15.40
C SER A 75 4.66 -7.10 15.58
N PRO A 76 4.73 -6.51 16.80
CA PRO A 76 5.35 -5.21 17.02
C PRO A 76 6.90 -5.19 16.95
N GLY A 77 7.57 -6.34 16.74
CA GLY A 77 9.02 -6.47 16.90
C GLY A 77 9.87 -6.59 15.63
N ASP A 78 9.27 -6.65 14.44
CA ASP A 78 10.03 -6.82 13.19
C ASP A 78 10.18 -5.47 12.47
N PHE A 79 11.43 -5.00 12.36
CA PHE A 79 11.76 -3.75 11.70
C PHE A 79 11.88 -4.04 10.20
N ASP A 80 10.80 -3.77 9.44
CA ASP A 80 10.78 -3.96 8.00
C ASP A 80 11.26 -2.69 7.29
N PRO A 81 12.48 -2.66 6.71
CA PRO A 81 13.06 -1.46 6.10
C PRO A 81 12.31 -1.00 4.85
N HIS A 82 11.43 -1.85 4.28
CA HIS A 82 10.52 -1.46 3.21
C HIS A 82 9.32 -0.61 3.74
N PHE A 83 9.01 -0.70 5.04
CA PHE A 83 7.81 -0.09 5.64
C PHE A 83 8.08 1.22 6.36
N ASP A 84 9.25 1.33 7.00
CA ASP A 84 9.74 2.51 7.70
C ASP A 84 11.16 2.76 7.19
N PRO A 85 11.37 3.71 6.26
CA PRO A 85 12.73 4.04 5.84
C PRO A 85 13.50 4.47 7.09
N PRO A 86 14.72 3.95 7.32
CA PRO A 86 15.49 4.33 8.49
C PRO A 86 15.65 5.85 8.47
N SER A 87 15.30 6.52 9.58
CA SER A 87 15.36 7.98 9.74
C SER A 87 16.78 8.58 9.65
N ASN A 88 17.76 7.83 9.12
CA ASN A 88 19.18 8.08 9.27
C ASN A 88 19.95 8.21 7.93
N ILE A 89 19.29 8.64 6.85
CA ILE A 89 20.01 9.19 5.68
C ILE A 89 20.14 10.70 5.91
N GLN A 90 21.25 11.10 6.55
CA GLN A 90 21.76 12.47 6.62
C GLN A 90 23.08 12.54 5.84
#